data_AF-K2F471-F1
#
_entry.id   AF-K2F471-F1
#
_cell.length_a   1.000
_cell.length_b   1.000
_cell.length_c   1.000
_cell.angle_alpha   90.00
_cell.angle_beta   90.00
_cell.angle_gamma   90.00
#
_symmetry.space_group_name_H-M   'P 1'
#
loop_
_entity.id
_entity.type
_entity.pdbx_description
1 polymer ?
#
loop_
_entity_poly.entity_id
_entity_poly.type
_entity_poly.pdbx_seq_one_letter_code
_entity_poly.pdbx_strand_id
1 'polypeptide(L)' 'DARVYGDAQVSTTPVVITGLYYPITITETYIFIGCQGHTKAAWAGFTASNIAKMDGEHAISFWYTHKETLLKLAGVY' A
#
# COMPACT_ATOMS: atom_id res chain seq x y z
N ASP A 1 -14.69 6.51 -18.31
CA ASP A 1 -14.13 7.64 -17.53
C ASP A 1 -14.49 7.48 -16.07
N ALA A 2 -13.50 7.50 -15.17
CA ALA A 2 -13.75 7.56 -13.73
C ALA A 2 -13.62 9.02 -13.28
N ARG A 3 -14.70 9.60 -12.75
CA ARG A 3 -14.72 10.93 -12.14
C ARG A 3 -15.04 10.77 -10.67
N VAL A 4 -14.20 11.33 -9.81
CA VAL A 4 -14.43 11.46 -8.36
C VAL A 4 -14.35 12.94 -8.01
N TYR A 5 -15.26 13.39 -7.15
CA TYR A 5 -15.39 14.78 -6.71
C TYR A 5 -15.58 14.83 -5.19
N GLY A 6 -15.11 15.91 -4.55
CA GLY A 6 -15.17 16.14 -3.10
C GLY A 6 -13.81 16.18 -2.43
N ASP A 7 -13.79 16.56 -1.15
CA ASP A 7 -12.57 16.61 -0.33
C ASP A 7 -12.29 15.24 0.30
N ALA A 8 -11.14 14.65 -0.03
CA ALA A 8 -10.64 13.48 0.68
C ALA A 8 -9.98 13.94 1.99
N GLN A 9 -10.73 13.88 3.09
CA GLN A 9 -10.21 14.22 4.41
C GLN A 9 -9.54 13.00 5.05
N VAL A 10 -8.30 13.19 5.48
CA VAL A 10 -7.51 12.26 6.27
C VAL A 10 -7.24 12.89 7.63
N SER A 11 -7.34 12.11 8.70
CA SER A 11 -7.17 12.62 10.06
C SER A 11 -5.70 12.78 10.45
N THR A 12 -4.81 12.15 9.68
CA THR A 12 -3.35 12.21 9.85
C THR A 12 -2.67 12.62 8.56
N THR A 13 -1.53 13.31 8.67
CA THR A 13 -0.70 13.62 7.50
C THR A 13 -0.26 12.31 6.82
N PRO A 14 -0.58 12.09 5.54
CA PRO A 14 -0.16 10.89 4.84
C PRO A 14 1.35 10.80 4.69
N VAL A 15 1.88 9.57 4.72
CA VAL A 15 3.26 9.29 4.33
C VAL A 15 3.26 8.90 2.87
N VAL A 16 4.08 9.59 2.05
CA VAL A 16 4.22 9.31 0.62
C VAL A 16 5.65 8.90 0.32
N ILE A 17 5.83 7.75 -0.31
CA ILE A 17 7.13 7.21 -0.71
C ILE A 17 7.15 7.12 -2.24
N THR A 18 8.12 7.79 -2.86
CA THR A 18 8.33 7.81 -4.30
C THR A 18 9.75 7.33 -4.64
N GLY A 19 10.00 7.01 -5.92
CA GLY A 19 11.29 6.50 -6.39
C GLY A 19 11.48 4.97 -6.23
N LEU A 20 10.51 4.28 -5.65
CA LEU A 20 10.43 2.82 -5.66
C LEU A 20 9.70 2.31 -6.91
N TYR A 21 9.77 0.99 -7.17
CA TYR A 21 9.06 0.37 -8.30
C TYR A 21 7.55 0.65 -8.28
N TYR A 22 6.92 0.60 -7.09
CA TYR A 22 5.56 1.08 -6.89
C TYR A 22 5.58 2.35 -6.01
N PRO A 23 4.85 3.42 -6.38
CA PRO A 23 4.61 4.53 -5.46
C PRO A 23 3.74 4.06 -4.29
N ILE A 24 3.99 4.61 -3.11
CA ILE A 24 3.29 4.20 -1.88
C ILE A 24 2.71 5.42 -1.19
N THR A 25 1.45 5.32 -0.77
CA THR A 25 0.80 6.28 0.11
C THR A 25 0.20 5.56 1.32
N ILE A 26 0.53 6.01 2.52
CA ILE A 26 -0.01 5.48 3.77
C ILE A 26 -0.87 6.57 4.42
N THR A 27 -2.13 6.25 4.71
CA THR A 27 -3.05 7.12 5.46
C THR A 27 -3.29 6.57 6.87
N GLU A 28 -4.25 7.11 7.62
CA GLU A 28 -4.57 6.54 8.94
C GLU A 28 -5.06 5.09 8.85
N THR A 29 -5.81 4.73 7.80
CA THR A 29 -6.47 3.42 7.67
C THR A 29 -5.94 2.58 6.51
N TYR A 30 -5.48 3.20 5.42
CA TYR A 30 -5.15 2.52 4.17
C TYR A 30 -3.67 2.61 3.83
N ILE A 31 -3.21 1.62 3.06
CA ILE A 31 -1.94 1.68 2.33
C ILE A 31 -2.29 1.48 0.85
N PHE A 32 -1.79 2.39 0.02
CA PHE A 32 -1.84 2.31 -1.43
C PHE A 32 -0.45 1.92 -1.93
N ILE A 33 -0.35 0.83 -2.68
CA ILE A 33 0.88 0.38 -3.35
C ILE A 33 0.57 0.26 -4.84
N GLY A 34 1.11 1.18 -5.63
CA GLY A 34 0.70 1.32 -7.04
C GLY A 34 -0.82 1.53 -7.15
N CYS A 35 -1.48 0.74 -7.99
CA CYS A 35 -2.95 0.83 -8.19
C CYS A 35 -3.77 0.15 -7.08
N GLN A 36 -3.14 -0.49 -6.09
CA GLN A 36 -3.82 -1.30 -5.08
C GLN A 36 -4.00 -0.52 -3.80
N GLY A 37 -5.25 -0.25 -3.42
CA GLY A 37 -5.60 0.38 -2.14
C GLY A 37 -6.30 -0.60 -1.22
N HIS A 38 -5.65 -0.98 -0.11
CA HIS A 38 -6.21 -1.88 0.90
C HIS A 38 -5.94 -1.35 2.31
N THR A 39 -6.69 -1.84 3.30
CA THR A 39 -6.48 -1.43 4.70
C THR A 39 -5.13 -1.93 5.22
N LYS A 40 -4.57 -1.25 6.22
CA LYS A 40 -3.32 -1.69 6.88
C LYS A 40 -3.41 -3.14 7.37
N ALA A 41 -4.55 -3.50 7.96
CA ALA A 41 -4.82 -4.86 8.44
C ALA A 41 -4.87 -5.89 7.31
N ALA A 42 -5.45 -5.53 6.15
CA ALA A 42 -5.47 -6.41 4.99
C ALA A 42 -4.05 -6.68 4.47
N TRP A 43 -3.23 -5.64 4.33
CA TRP A 43 -1.83 -5.79 3.92
C TRP A 43 -1.03 -6.69 4.87
N ALA A 44 -1.21 -6.54 6.19
CA ALA A 44 -0.56 -7.40 7.18
C ALA A 44 -0.95 -8.89 7.03
N GLY A 45 -2.16 -9.18 6.55
CA GLY A 45 -2.67 -10.54 6.32
C GLY A 45 -2.44 -11.10 4.91
N PHE A 46 -1.85 -10.35 3.98
CA PHE A 46 -1.70 -10.80 2.59
C PHE A 46 -0.72 -11.95 2.44
N THR A 47 -1.18 -12.98 1.72
CA THR A 47 -0.35 -14.10 1.27
C THR A 47 0.38 -13.76 -0.02
N ALA A 48 1.39 -14.54 -0.38
CA ALA A 48 2.06 -14.41 -1.69
C ALA A 48 1.06 -14.48 -2.86
N SER A 49 0.00 -15.28 -2.77
CA SER A 49 -1.05 -15.34 -3.80
C SER A 49 -1.86 -14.06 -3.90
N ASN A 50 -2.12 -13.35 -2.79
CA ASN A 50 -2.77 -12.05 -2.85
C ASN A 50 -1.89 -11.02 -3.57
N ILE A 51 -0.60 -11.03 -3.26
CA ILE A 51 0.39 -10.10 -3.85
C ILE A 51 0.63 -10.41 -5.33
N ALA A 52 0.72 -11.69 -5.70
CA ALA A 52 0.92 -12.12 -7.08
C ALA A 52 -0.18 -11.62 -8.04
N LYS A 53 -1.40 -11.37 -7.52
CA LYS A 53 -2.50 -10.80 -8.32
C LYS A 53 -2.25 -9.35 -8.75
N MET A 54 -1.28 -8.66 -8.15
CA MET A 54 -0.94 -7.29 -8.54
C MET A 54 -0.19 -7.27 -9.87
N ASP A 55 0.93 -8.00 -9.93
CA ASP A 55 1.88 -7.96 -11.06
C ASP A 55 2.84 -9.18 -11.01
N GLY A 56 2.31 -10.34 -10.61
CA GLY A 56 3.06 -11.60 -10.57
C GLY A 56 4.31 -11.56 -9.70
N GLU A 57 5.42 -12.06 -10.24
CA GLU A 57 6.70 -12.22 -9.52
C GLU A 57 7.34 -10.89 -9.10
N HIS A 58 7.18 -9.82 -9.90
CA HIS A 58 7.71 -8.50 -9.55
C HIS A 58 7.05 -7.96 -8.28
N ALA A 59 5.72 -8.10 -8.16
CA ALA A 59 5.00 -7.71 -6.96
C ALA A 59 5.42 -8.55 -5.74
N ILE A 60 5.62 -9.85 -5.93
CA ILE A 60 6.08 -10.75 -4.86
C ILE A 60 7.47 -10.32 -4.36
N SER A 61 8.42 -10.13 -5.28
CA SER A 61 9.79 -9.72 -4.94
C SER A 61 9.78 -8.39 -4.18
N PHE A 62 9.11 -7.38 -4.73
CA PHE A 62 8.94 -6.08 -4.10
C PHE A 62 8.36 -6.18 -2.68
N TRP A 63 7.28 -6.95 -2.53
CA TRP A 63 6.61 -7.09 -1.23
C TRP A 63 7.53 -7.72 -0.20
N TYR A 64 8.23 -8.80 -0.53
CA TYR A 64 9.14 -9.44 0.43
C TYR A 64 10.33 -8.55 0.80
N THR A 65 10.82 -7.72 -0.12
CA THR A 65 11.90 -6.77 0.16
C THR A 65 11.47 -5.64 1.09
N HIS A 66 10.23 -5.15 0.99
CA HIS A 66 9.82 -3.91 1.67
C HIS A 66 8.76 -4.07 2.76
N LYS A 67 8.03 -5.19 2.83
CA LYS A 67 6.83 -5.33 3.68
C LYS A 67 7.07 -4.97 5.14
N GLU A 68 8.20 -5.34 5.71
CA GLU A 68 8.48 -5.10 7.13
C GLU A 68 8.60 -3.60 7.41
N THR A 69 9.37 -2.88 6.60
CA THR A 69 9.51 -1.43 6.69
C THR A 69 8.17 -0.73 6.47
N LEU A 70 7.40 -1.17 5.47
CA LEU A 70 6.10 -0.57 5.16
C LEU A 70 5.09 -0.75 6.30
N LEU A 71 5.01 -1.95 6.88
CA LEU A 71 4.09 -2.24 7.97
C LEU A 71 4.51 -1.53 9.28
N LYS A 72 5.82 -1.39 9.54
CA LYS A 72 6.34 -0.58 10.66
C LYS A 72 5.98 0.90 10.50
N LEU A 73 6.21 1.49 9.32
CA LEU A 73 5.81 2.87 9.03
C LEU A 73 4.30 3.08 9.12
N ALA A 74 3.51 2.06 8.78
CA ALA A 74 2.07 2.08 8.91
C ALA A 74 1.57 1.88 10.36
N GLY A 75 2.45 1.50 11.29
CA GLY A 75 2.13 1.29 12.71
C GLY A 75 1.41 -0.02 13.00
N VAL A 76 1.61 -1.06 12.18
CA VAL A 76 0.90 -2.36 12.31
C VAL A 76 1.85 -3.57 12.42
N TYR A 77 3.11 -3.35 12.76
CA TYR A 77 4.14 -4.38 12.94
C TYR A 77 4.95 -4.15 14.21
#